data_AF-A0A8C2XIW1-F1
#
_entry.id   AF-A0A8C2XIW1-F1
#
_cell.length_a   1.000
_cell.length_b   1.000
_cell.length_c   1.000
_cell.angle_alpha   90.00
_cell.angle_beta   90.00
_cell.angle_gamma   90.00
#
_symmetry.space_group_name_H-M   'P 1'
#
loop_
_entity.id
_entity.type
_entity.pdbx_description
1 polymer ?
#
loop_
_entity_poly.entity_id
_entity_poly.type
_entity_poly.pdbx_seq_one_letter_code
_entity_poly.pdbx_strand_id
1 'polypeptide(L)'
;MEDLGEMDCPVVKRFLKDDSAKCLLLDCRSFLAFNAGRIRGAVNARCNTIVRRRAKGSVLSLDQILAGDEEVRGRLRSGMYSAVVLYDERTPDSETVKEDSTLTLVLNAVCGDSSGTQIYLLKGGYDRFFSEYPEFCIKTKSLPTLTSQSSMDSSCSSCGTPHHDQAGPVEILPFLYLGSALHASKKEVLDAIGISALLNVSADCPNHFEGAYQYKCIPVEDNHKEDISCWFLEAIEFIDSVRDSSGRVLVHCQAGISRSATICLAYLMKRKRVRLDEAFEFVRRRRSIISPNFSFMGQLLQFESQLLATSCAAEAAATSSPLLGPKSSTTATATAVTPTSPFIFNFPVSVVNSAYLHHSPITTSPGC
;
A
#
# COMPACT_ATOMS: atom_id res chain seq x y z
N MET A 1 11.21 23.05 17.38
CA MET A 1 12.33 22.18 16.93
C MET A 1 13.35 21.95 18.05
N GLU A 2 13.27 22.67 19.19
CA GLU A 2 14.29 22.67 20.26
C GLU A 2 14.43 21.34 21.04
N ASP A 3 13.51 20.37 20.87
CA ASP A 3 13.55 19.05 21.54
C ASP A 3 13.93 17.87 20.61
N LEU A 4 14.34 18.12 19.36
CA LEU A 4 14.78 17.05 18.46
C LEU A 4 16.27 16.77 18.65
N GLY A 5 16.61 15.65 19.28
CA GLY A 5 17.99 15.17 19.36
C GLY A 5 18.48 14.58 18.04
N GLU A 6 19.78 14.37 17.92
CA GLU A 6 20.37 13.62 16.81
C GLU A 6 20.95 12.29 17.29
N MET A 7 20.93 11.28 16.43
CA MET A 7 21.47 9.96 16.73
C MET A 7 22.26 9.40 15.56
N ASP A 8 23.51 9.02 15.83
CA ASP A 8 24.37 8.39 14.84
C ASP A 8 24.03 6.91 14.60
N CYS A 9 24.32 6.43 13.38
CA CYS A 9 24.08 5.05 12.97
C CYS A 9 24.66 3.98 13.93
N PRO A 10 25.88 4.12 14.51
CA PRO A 10 26.40 3.16 15.48
C PRO A 10 25.57 3.04 16.77
N VAL A 11 24.87 4.10 17.18
CA VAL A 11 24.01 4.10 18.38
C VAL A 11 22.74 3.30 18.10
N VAL A 12 22.08 3.57 16.96
CA VAL A 12 20.92 2.80 16.52
C VAL A 12 21.25 1.32 16.36
N LYS A 13 22.43 0.98 15.83
CA LYS A 13 22.92 -0.40 15.74
C LYS A 13 22.97 -1.10 17.10
N ARG A 14 23.39 -0.41 18.18
CA ARG A 14 23.43 -1.00 19.53
C ARG A 14 22.03 -1.32 20.02
N PHE A 15 21.07 -0.41 19.83
CA PHE A 15 19.67 -0.66 20.18
C PHE A 15 19.08 -1.87 19.44
N LEU A 16 19.45 -2.09 18.18
CA LEU A 16 18.99 -3.25 17.40
C LEU A 16 19.61 -4.58 17.84
N LYS A 17 20.70 -4.57 18.61
CA LYS A 17 21.36 -5.76 19.15
C LYS A 17 20.85 -6.14 20.53
N ASP A 18 20.57 -5.15 21.35
CA ASP A 18 20.21 -5.37 22.76
C ASP A 18 18.77 -5.87 22.96
N ASP A 19 18.00 -6.01 21.87
CA ASP A 19 16.58 -6.42 21.80
C ASP A 19 15.69 -5.71 22.82
N SER A 20 16.16 -4.56 23.31
CA SER A 20 15.49 -3.80 24.35
C SER A 20 14.34 -3.07 23.67
N ALA A 21 13.11 -3.47 24.01
CA ALA A 21 11.88 -2.93 23.45
C ALA A 21 11.62 -1.44 23.84
N LYS A 22 12.67 -0.70 24.20
CA LYS A 22 12.66 0.68 24.68
C LYS A 22 12.88 1.69 23.56
N CYS A 23 13.31 1.28 22.36
CA CYS A 23 13.51 2.17 21.23
C CYS A 23 12.51 1.88 20.11
N LEU A 24 11.80 2.90 19.63
CA LEU A 24 10.92 2.81 18.46
C LEU A 24 11.62 3.45 17.26
N LEU A 25 11.70 2.72 16.14
CA LEU A 25 12.19 3.24 14.86
C LEU A 25 10.99 3.59 13.97
N LEU A 26 10.87 4.88 13.59
CA LEU A 26 9.84 5.36 12.68
C LEU A 26 10.45 5.74 11.34
N ASP A 27 10.07 5.00 10.30
CA ASP A 27 10.45 5.25 8.91
C ASP A 27 9.49 6.28 8.29
N CYS A 28 9.99 7.49 8.08
CA CYS A 28 9.28 8.62 7.50
C CYS A 28 9.30 8.64 5.96
N ARG A 29 9.89 7.61 5.31
CA ARG A 29 9.88 7.49 3.86
C ARG A 29 8.52 7.03 3.36
N SER A 30 8.34 7.08 2.04
CA SER A 30 7.12 6.55 1.42
C SER A 30 6.94 5.08 1.78
N PHE A 31 5.68 4.65 1.88
CA PHE A 31 5.36 3.24 2.14
C PHE A 31 6.07 2.30 1.15
N LEU A 32 6.22 2.74 -0.09
CA LEU A 32 6.90 2.00 -1.15
C LEU A 32 8.40 1.85 -0.89
N ALA A 33 9.07 2.91 -0.45
CA ALA A 33 10.49 2.86 -0.06
C ALA A 33 10.69 1.91 1.13
N PHE A 34 9.84 2.02 2.15
CA PHE A 34 9.85 1.12 3.33
C PHE A 34 9.68 -0.37 2.97
N ASN A 35 8.85 -0.69 1.97
CA ASN A 35 8.68 -2.08 1.52
C ASN A 35 9.78 -2.53 0.56
N ALA A 36 10.43 -1.63 -0.18
CA ALA A 36 11.61 -1.99 -0.96
C ALA A 36 12.81 -2.35 -0.07
N GLY A 37 12.95 -1.66 1.07
CA GLY A 37 13.82 -2.07 2.15
C GLY A 37 13.71 -1.15 3.35
N ARG A 38 14.01 -1.64 4.55
CA ARG A 38 13.86 -0.90 5.83
C ARG A 38 14.84 -1.40 6.88
N ILE A 39 15.08 -0.58 7.91
CA ILE A 39 15.78 -1.02 9.11
C ILE A 39 14.90 -2.07 9.83
N ARG A 40 15.52 -3.13 10.35
CA ARG A 40 14.82 -4.19 11.08
C ARG A 40 14.07 -3.59 12.28
N GLY A 41 12.80 -3.98 12.46
CA GLY A 41 11.96 -3.48 13.56
C GLY A 41 11.38 -2.08 13.35
N ALA A 42 11.68 -1.41 12.23
CA ALA A 42 11.10 -0.10 11.93
C ALA A 42 9.61 -0.18 11.55
N VAL A 43 8.85 0.83 11.94
CA VAL A 43 7.43 1.03 11.62
C VAL A 43 7.31 2.21 10.66
N ASN A 44 6.55 2.07 9.58
CA ASN A 44 6.34 3.18 8.64
C ASN A 44 5.31 4.17 9.19
N ALA A 45 5.63 5.46 9.19
CA ALA A 45 4.78 6.52 9.73
C ALA A 45 3.60 6.95 8.80
N ARG A 46 3.27 6.15 7.77
CA ARG A 46 2.14 6.28 6.81
C ARG A 46 1.67 7.70 6.42
N CYS A 47 2.59 8.67 6.39
CA CYS A 47 2.32 10.09 6.13
C CYS A 47 2.45 10.43 4.64
N ASN A 48 1.61 9.82 3.81
CA ASN A 48 1.59 10.03 2.36
C ASN A 48 0.86 11.34 1.96
N THR A 49 0.88 11.65 0.67
CA THR A 49 0.26 12.86 0.09
C THR A 49 -1.24 12.95 0.39
N ILE A 50 -1.92 11.81 0.48
CA ILE A 50 -3.33 11.72 0.82
C ILE A 50 -3.58 12.14 2.27
N VAL A 51 -2.80 11.60 3.22
CA VAL A 51 -2.88 11.97 4.64
C VAL A 51 -2.54 13.46 4.83
N ARG A 52 -1.52 13.97 4.14
CA ARG A 52 -1.16 15.40 4.16
C ARG A 52 -2.26 16.31 3.63
N ARG A 53 -2.88 15.97 2.50
CA ARG A 53 -3.99 16.76 1.93
C ARG A 53 -5.20 16.77 2.85
N ARG A 54 -5.48 15.66 3.55
CA ARG A 54 -6.59 15.54 4.51
C ARG A 54 -6.40 16.42 5.73
N ALA A 55 -5.15 16.60 6.17
CA ALA A 55 -4.83 17.47 7.29
C ALA A 55 -5.24 18.94 7.05
N LYS A 56 -5.40 19.42 5.81
CA LYS A 56 -5.82 20.81 5.49
C LYS A 56 -5.04 21.90 6.27
N GLY A 57 -3.78 21.65 6.63
CA GLY A 57 -2.96 22.55 7.45
C GLY A 57 -3.10 22.38 8.97
N SER A 58 -3.93 21.45 9.44
CA SER A 58 -3.96 20.99 10.83
C SER A 58 -2.81 20.03 11.15
N VAL A 59 -2.44 19.95 12.42
CA VAL A 59 -1.40 19.02 12.91
C VAL A 59 -1.91 17.59 12.77
N LEU A 60 -1.12 16.73 12.12
CA LEU A 60 -1.45 15.30 12.01
C LEU A 60 -1.48 14.67 13.40
N SER A 61 -2.45 13.79 13.64
CA SER A 61 -2.50 13.01 14.89
C SER A 61 -1.74 11.70 14.76
N LEU A 62 -1.32 11.14 15.90
CA LEU A 62 -0.68 9.82 15.96
C LEU A 62 -1.58 8.73 15.37
N ASP A 63 -2.90 8.83 15.57
CA ASP A 63 -3.89 7.89 15.02
C ASP A 63 -3.90 7.87 13.49
N GLN A 64 -3.63 9.00 12.84
CA GLN A 64 -3.59 9.09 11.38
C GLN A 64 -2.31 8.47 10.81
N ILE A 65 -1.16 8.73 11.43
CA ILE A 65 0.16 8.26 10.95
C ILE A 65 0.45 6.80 11.31
N LEU A 66 -0.18 6.26 12.37
CA LEU A 66 -0.03 4.87 12.82
C LEU A 66 -1.39 4.12 12.87
N ALA A 67 -2.27 4.39 11.90
CA ALA A 67 -3.66 3.93 11.84
C ALA A 67 -3.89 2.40 11.80
N GLY A 68 -2.86 1.58 11.90
CA GLY A 68 -2.97 0.12 11.94
C GLY A 68 -1.93 -0.54 12.84
N ASP A 69 -1.36 0.22 13.77
CA ASP A 69 -0.34 -0.24 14.70
C ASP A 69 -0.78 0.15 16.14
N GLU A 70 -1.93 -0.39 16.57
CA GLU A 70 -2.55 -0.09 17.88
C GLU A 70 -1.58 -0.30 19.04
N GLU A 71 -0.80 -1.39 18.99
CA GLU A 71 0.18 -1.71 20.02
C GLU A 71 1.26 -0.62 20.11
N VAL A 72 1.80 -0.19 18.97
CA VAL A 72 2.83 0.85 18.90
C VAL A 72 2.27 2.18 19.44
N ARG A 73 1.05 2.54 19.05
CA ARG A 73 0.37 3.74 19.57
C ARG A 73 0.15 3.67 21.08
N GLY A 74 -0.35 2.54 21.59
CA GLY A 74 -0.59 2.33 23.01
C GLY A 74 0.69 2.41 23.84
N ARG A 75 1.78 1.80 23.34
CA ARG A 75 3.10 1.85 23.98
C ARG A 75 3.71 3.24 23.96
N LEU A 76 3.54 3.99 22.88
CA LEU A 76 4.01 5.37 22.79
C LEU A 76 3.28 6.29 23.76
N ARG A 77 1.95 6.22 23.80
CA ARG A 77 1.11 7.04 24.71
C ARG A 77 1.36 6.71 26.19
N SER A 78 1.71 5.47 26.50
CA SER A 78 2.04 5.03 27.87
C SER A 78 3.51 5.27 28.27
N GLY A 79 4.33 5.89 27.41
CA GLY A 79 5.72 6.18 27.72
C GLY A 79 6.62 4.94 27.84
N MET A 80 6.23 3.81 27.21
CA MET A 80 7.02 2.57 27.24
C MET A 80 8.29 2.63 26.39
N TYR A 81 8.41 3.62 25.52
CA TYR A 81 9.62 3.88 24.76
C TYR A 81 10.47 4.93 25.48
N SER A 82 11.75 4.63 25.71
CA SER A 82 12.71 5.62 26.18
C SER A 82 13.17 6.55 25.05
N ALA A 83 13.15 6.05 23.80
CA ALA A 83 13.55 6.80 22.63
C ALA A 83 12.68 6.48 21.41
N VAL A 84 12.37 7.50 20.62
CA VAL A 84 11.80 7.39 19.28
C VAL A 84 12.81 7.95 18.29
N VAL A 85 13.19 7.15 17.29
CA VAL A 85 14.14 7.55 16.26
C VAL A 85 13.40 7.67 14.93
N LEU A 86 13.31 8.90 14.44
CA LEU A 86 12.74 9.26 13.14
C LEU A 86 13.85 9.22 12.09
N TYR A 87 13.54 8.72 10.89
CA TYR A 87 14.46 8.80 9.77
C TYR A 87 13.74 8.86 8.43
N ASP A 88 14.33 9.58 7.47
CA ASP A 88 13.88 9.59 6.08
C ASP A 88 14.93 8.91 5.18
N GLU A 89 14.97 9.24 3.88
CA GLU A 89 15.94 8.62 2.98
C GLU A 89 17.37 9.09 3.25
N ARG A 90 17.59 10.40 3.45
CA ARG A 90 18.92 11.02 3.26
C ARG A 90 19.18 12.28 4.11
N THR A 91 18.28 12.71 4.97
CA THR A 91 18.51 13.93 5.78
C THR A 91 19.73 13.73 6.70
N PRO A 92 20.78 14.57 6.56
CA PRO A 92 22.04 14.39 7.29
C PRO A 92 21.96 14.76 8.77
N ASP A 93 21.18 15.77 9.12
CA ASP A 93 21.15 16.42 10.43
C ASP A 93 19.83 17.17 10.67
N SER A 94 19.62 17.63 11.90
CA SER A 94 18.38 18.28 12.33
C SER A 94 18.18 19.68 11.71
N GLU A 95 19.28 20.38 11.39
CA GLU A 95 19.27 21.72 10.79
C GLU A 95 18.76 21.71 9.33
N THR A 96 18.94 20.61 8.62
CA THR A 96 18.52 20.45 7.22
C THR A 96 17.08 19.96 7.04
N VAL A 97 16.36 19.71 8.13
CA VAL A 97 14.97 19.27 8.11
C VAL A 97 14.06 20.39 7.60
N LYS A 98 13.40 20.16 6.45
CA LYS A 98 12.45 21.13 5.88
C LYS A 98 11.16 21.18 6.69
N GLU A 99 10.61 22.38 6.90
CA GLU A 99 9.37 22.60 7.67
C GLU A 99 8.15 21.84 7.11
N ASP A 100 8.05 21.69 5.79
CA ASP A 100 6.96 21.00 5.09
C ASP A 100 7.22 19.50 4.82
N SER A 101 8.35 18.98 5.33
CA SER A 101 8.74 17.58 5.11
C SER A 101 7.83 16.59 5.83
N THR A 102 7.80 15.35 5.34
CA THR A 102 7.15 14.23 6.05
C THR A 102 7.70 14.09 7.47
N LEU A 103 9.01 14.34 7.63
CA LEU A 103 9.70 14.18 8.90
C LEU A 103 9.17 15.16 9.94
N THR A 104 9.03 16.44 9.58
CA THR A 104 8.46 17.47 10.45
C THR A 104 7.02 17.17 10.84
N LEU A 105 6.22 16.69 9.89
CA LEU A 105 4.82 16.34 10.16
C LEU A 105 4.70 15.15 11.13
N VAL A 106 5.52 14.12 10.94
CA VAL A 106 5.57 12.96 11.85
C VAL A 106 6.11 13.37 13.22
N LEU A 107 7.16 14.22 13.26
CA LEU A 107 7.71 14.77 14.50
C LEU A 107 6.63 15.48 15.31
N ASN A 108 5.88 16.40 14.69
CA ASN A 108 4.82 17.14 15.38
C ASN A 108 3.71 16.21 15.91
N ALA A 109 3.34 15.18 15.13
CA ALA A 109 2.35 14.19 15.53
C ALA A 109 2.80 13.34 16.73
N VAL A 110 4.10 13.00 16.79
CA VAL A 110 4.69 12.24 17.90
C VAL A 110 4.84 13.12 19.14
N CYS A 111 5.38 14.34 19.00
CA CYS A 111 5.56 15.30 20.09
C CYS A 111 4.25 15.60 20.83
N GLY A 112 3.12 15.65 20.13
CA GLY A 112 1.81 15.91 20.75
C GLY A 112 1.33 14.81 21.70
N ASP A 113 1.77 13.56 21.50
CA ASP A 113 1.24 12.36 22.18
C ASP A 113 2.29 11.62 23.03
N SER A 114 3.58 11.95 22.93
CA SER A 114 4.66 11.26 23.63
C SER A 114 5.01 11.92 24.97
N SER A 115 4.46 11.40 26.08
CA SER A 115 4.86 11.85 27.41
C SER A 115 6.21 11.24 27.82
N GLY A 116 7.23 12.09 28.06
CA GLY A 116 8.52 11.69 28.63
C GLY A 116 9.44 10.85 27.71
N THR A 117 9.12 10.73 26.42
CA THR A 117 9.95 10.00 25.44
C THR A 117 10.85 10.96 24.69
N GLN A 118 12.15 10.64 24.59
CA GLN A 118 13.09 11.45 23.81
C GLN A 118 12.98 11.13 22.31
N ILE A 119 12.94 12.17 21.48
CA ILE A 119 12.80 12.02 20.03
C ILE A 119 14.13 12.40 19.37
N TYR A 120 14.57 11.55 18.44
CA TYR A 120 15.83 11.71 17.74
C TYR A 120 15.65 11.60 16.23
N LEU A 121 16.49 12.32 15.49
CA LEU A 121 16.72 12.12 14.07
C LEU A 121 17.90 11.17 13.83
N LEU A 122 17.73 10.17 12.98
CA LEU A 122 18.86 9.36 12.49
C LEU A 122 19.66 10.14 11.45
N LYS A 123 20.91 10.43 11.77
CA LYS A 123 21.81 11.18 10.89
C LYS A 123 22.11 10.42 9.59
N GLY A 124 21.86 11.07 8.46
CA GLY A 124 22.08 10.52 7.12
C GLY A 124 20.96 9.60 6.62
N GLY A 125 19.88 9.44 7.39
CA GLY A 125 18.71 8.66 7.01
C GLY A 125 18.99 7.18 6.74
N TYR A 126 18.06 6.54 6.03
CA TYR A 126 18.15 5.12 5.65
C TYR A 126 19.36 4.82 4.77
N ASP A 127 19.70 5.70 3.82
CA ASP A 127 20.75 5.44 2.83
C ASP A 127 22.13 5.26 3.48
N ARG A 128 22.45 6.15 4.44
CA ARG A 128 23.68 6.04 5.22
C ARG A 128 23.67 4.80 6.11
N PHE A 129 22.58 4.57 6.85
CA PHE A 129 22.48 3.41 7.73
C PHE A 129 22.58 2.09 6.96
N PHE A 130 21.93 2.00 5.80
CA PHE A 130 21.98 0.83 4.94
C PHE A 130 23.39 0.59 4.36
N SER A 131 24.11 1.66 4.02
CA SER A 131 25.48 1.56 3.51
C SER A 131 26.47 1.11 4.59
N GLU A 132 26.31 1.57 5.82
CA GLU A 132 27.18 1.20 6.95
C GLU A 132 26.83 -0.16 7.57
N TYR A 133 25.53 -0.52 7.63
CA TYR A 133 25.01 -1.67 8.37
C TYR A 133 23.92 -2.44 7.61
N PRO A 134 24.20 -2.97 6.40
CA PRO A 134 23.21 -3.64 5.56
C PRO A 134 22.61 -4.90 6.24
N GLU A 135 23.34 -5.54 7.16
CA GLU A 135 22.90 -6.72 7.90
C GLU A 135 21.75 -6.46 8.89
N PHE A 136 21.54 -5.18 9.23
CA PHE A 136 20.44 -4.73 10.09
C PHE A 136 19.22 -4.24 9.29
N CYS A 137 19.23 -4.42 7.96
CA CYS A 137 18.15 -4.01 7.08
C CYS A 137 17.47 -5.22 6.42
N ILE A 138 16.16 -5.13 6.27
CA ILE A 138 15.34 -6.09 5.52
C ILE A 138 15.13 -5.50 4.12
N LYS A 139 15.55 -6.23 3.07
CA LYS A 139 15.18 -5.95 1.68
C LYS A 139 14.22 -7.01 1.18
N THR A 140 13.22 -6.62 0.38
CA THR A 140 12.49 -7.60 -0.43
C THR A 140 13.48 -8.22 -1.41
N LYS A 141 13.73 -9.52 -1.27
CA LYS A 141 14.60 -10.25 -2.20
C LYS A 141 13.95 -10.20 -3.58
N SER A 142 14.53 -9.47 -4.52
CA SER A 142 14.42 -9.91 -5.92
C SER A 142 15.01 -11.31 -5.95
N LEU A 143 14.19 -12.31 -6.26
CA LEU A 143 14.60 -13.71 -6.31
C LEU A 143 15.92 -13.82 -7.11
N PRO A 144 16.96 -14.50 -6.62
CA PRO A 144 18.17 -14.68 -7.41
C PRO A 144 17.79 -15.43 -8.69
N THR A 145 18.15 -14.83 -9.82
CA THR A 145 18.10 -15.47 -11.13
C THR A 145 18.89 -16.77 -11.05
N LEU A 146 18.20 -17.91 -11.09
CA LEU A 146 18.83 -19.20 -11.34
C LEU A 146 19.31 -19.21 -12.80
N THR A 147 20.50 -18.66 -13.03
CA THR A 147 21.34 -18.98 -14.17
C THR A 147 22.70 -19.33 -13.58
N SER A 148 23.22 -20.54 -13.71
CA SER A 148 23.60 -21.10 -14.99
C SER A 148 24.14 -22.52 -14.80
N GLN A 149 23.61 -23.48 -15.55
CA GLN A 149 24.45 -24.51 -16.17
C GLN A 149 24.02 -24.65 -17.61
N SER A 150 24.83 -24.07 -18.48
CA SER A 150 24.84 -24.32 -19.91
C SER A 150 25.30 -25.76 -20.17
N SER A 151 24.48 -26.53 -20.86
CA SER A 151 24.99 -27.49 -21.82
C SER A 151 24.08 -27.45 -23.05
N MET A 152 24.74 -27.35 -24.20
CA MET A 152 24.13 -27.30 -25.50
C MET A 152 23.28 -28.55 -25.72
N ASP A 153 22.05 -28.37 -26.20
CA ASP A 153 21.55 -29.20 -27.28
C ASP A 153 20.50 -28.44 -28.10
N SER A 154 20.67 -28.56 -29.40
CA SER A 154 19.83 -27.96 -30.43
C SER A 154 18.61 -28.84 -30.68
N SER A 155 17.48 -28.20 -31.02
CA SER A 155 16.24 -28.76 -31.58
C SER A 155 15.12 -29.15 -30.60
N CYS A 156 14.15 -28.24 -30.40
CA CYS A 156 12.81 -28.40 -30.99
C CYS A 156 12.02 -27.08 -30.91
N SER A 157 11.43 -26.65 -32.03
CA SER A 157 10.51 -25.51 -32.08
C SER A 157 9.09 -26.01 -31.81
N SER A 158 8.60 -25.86 -30.57
CA SER A 158 7.17 -25.90 -30.22
C SER A 158 6.99 -25.68 -28.71
N CYS A 159 6.23 -24.63 -28.33
CA CYS A 159 5.82 -24.23 -26.96
C CYS A 159 6.78 -23.34 -26.12
N GLY A 160 7.29 -22.24 -26.69
CA GLY A 160 8.05 -21.25 -25.91
C GLY A 160 7.15 -20.44 -24.97
N THR A 161 7.26 -20.66 -23.66
CA THR A 161 6.67 -19.77 -22.65
C THR A 161 7.17 -18.34 -22.86
N PRO A 162 6.32 -17.30 -22.83
CA PRO A 162 6.75 -15.92 -23.03
C PRO A 162 7.90 -15.54 -22.09
N HIS A 163 8.86 -14.74 -22.56
CA HIS A 163 10.08 -14.40 -21.81
C HIS A 163 9.79 -13.77 -20.42
N HIS A 164 8.63 -13.12 -20.25
CA HIS A 164 8.20 -12.49 -19.00
C HIS A 164 7.60 -13.47 -17.97
N ASP A 165 7.39 -14.72 -18.37
CA ASP A 165 6.87 -15.83 -17.57
C ASP A 165 7.94 -16.91 -17.32
N GLN A 166 9.17 -16.66 -17.76
CA GLN A 166 10.33 -17.50 -17.46
C GLN A 166 10.78 -17.34 -15.99
N ALA A 167 10.56 -16.17 -15.39
CA ALA A 167 10.76 -15.96 -13.96
C ALA A 167 9.54 -16.43 -13.13
N GLY A 168 9.68 -16.56 -11.81
CA GLY A 168 8.56 -16.87 -10.92
C GLY A 168 7.58 -15.69 -10.74
N PRO A 169 6.49 -15.88 -9.97
CA PRO A 169 5.64 -14.77 -9.56
C PRO A 169 6.44 -13.73 -8.76
N VAL A 170 6.07 -12.46 -8.87
CA VAL A 170 6.81 -11.36 -8.24
C VAL A 170 6.20 -10.97 -6.90
N GLU A 171 7.04 -10.73 -5.91
CA GLU A 171 6.62 -10.24 -4.60
C GLU A 171 6.30 -8.74 -4.66
N ILE A 172 5.03 -8.38 -4.46
CA ILE A 172 4.58 -6.98 -4.37
C ILE A 172 4.68 -6.50 -2.92
N LEU A 173 4.16 -7.29 -1.99
CA LEU A 173 4.32 -7.14 -0.53
C LEU A 173 4.68 -8.51 0.06
N PRO A 174 5.16 -8.59 1.31
CA PRO A 174 5.57 -9.85 1.93
C PRO A 174 4.51 -10.98 1.90
N PHE A 175 3.23 -10.63 1.76
CA PHE A 175 2.09 -11.54 1.68
C PHE A 175 1.35 -11.49 0.33
N LEU A 176 1.76 -10.63 -0.63
CA LEU A 176 1.04 -10.39 -1.88
C LEU A 176 1.96 -10.57 -3.08
N TYR A 177 1.66 -11.56 -3.90
CA TYR A 177 2.40 -11.88 -5.12
C TYR A 177 1.54 -11.60 -6.37
N LEU A 178 2.19 -11.23 -7.46
CA LEU A 178 1.57 -11.01 -8.77
C LEU A 178 2.16 -12.00 -9.80
N GLY A 179 1.30 -12.66 -10.57
CA GLY A 179 1.73 -13.60 -11.60
C GLY A 179 0.74 -13.86 -12.72
N SER A 180 1.12 -14.80 -13.59
CA SER A 180 0.31 -15.32 -14.70
C SER A 180 -0.28 -16.69 -14.36
N ALA A 181 -1.09 -17.25 -15.26
CA ALA A 181 -1.64 -18.59 -15.11
C ALA A 181 -0.53 -19.65 -15.09
N LEU A 182 0.57 -19.43 -15.81
CA LEU A 182 1.74 -20.31 -15.76
C LEU A 182 2.40 -20.32 -14.37
N HIS A 183 2.42 -19.19 -13.67
CA HIS A 183 2.95 -19.15 -12.30
C HIS A 183 2.05 -19.92 -11.33
N ALA A 184 0.73 -19.81 -11.50
CA ALA A 184 -0.26 -20.52 -10.70
C ALA A 184 -0.24 -22.05 -10.92
N SER A 185 0.28 -22.53 -12.05
CA SER A 185 0.38 -23.96 -12.35
C SER A 185 1.64 -24.64 -11.81
N LYS A 186 2.59 -23.89 -11.23
CA LYS A 186 3.89 -24.41 -10.74
C LYS A 186 3.86 -24.65 -9.22
N LYS A 187 3.34 -25.80 -8.80
CA LYS A 187 3.15 -26.13 -7.37
C LYS A 187 4.43 -25.98 -6.54
N GLU A 188 5.55 -26.46 -7.05
CA GLU A 188 6.84 -26.46 -6.34
C GLU A 188 7.29 -25.02 -6.04
N VAL A 189 7.02 -24.08 -6.97
CA VAL A 189 7.34 -22.66 -6.79
C VAL A 189 6.41 -22.02 -5.77
N LEU A 190 5.11 -22.33 -5.83
CA LEU A 190 4.11 -21.83 -4.88
C LEU A 190 4.44 -22.29 -3.45
N ASP A 191 4.75 -23.57 -3.27
CA ASP A 191 5.14 -24.15 -1.98
C ASP A 191 6.45 -23.52 -1.47
N ALA A 192 7.47 -23.38 -2.33
CA ALA A 192 8.77 -22.82 -1.95
C ALA A 192 8.69 -21.36 -1.47
N ILE A 193 7.79 -20.56 -2.05
CA ILE A 193 7.56 -19.17 -1.61
C ILE A 193 6.46 -19.05 -0.55
N GLY A 194 5.87 -20.17 -0.11
CA GLY A 194 4.88 -20.22 0.96
C GLY A 194 3.53 -19.60 0.60
N ILE A 195 3.07 -19.76 -0.65
CA ILE A 195 1.69 -19.39 -1.02
C ILE A 195 0.71 -20.29 -0.28
N SER A 196 -0.28 -19.69 0.36
CA SER A 196 -1.39 -20.37 1.02
C SER A 196 -2.72 -20.18 0.30
N ALA A 197 -2.80 -19.15 -0.57
CA ALA A 197 -4.03 -18.80 -1.27
C ALA A 197 -3.77 -18.27 -2.69
N LEU A 198 -4.74 -18.45 -3.59
CA LEU A 198 -4.72 -17.92 -4.95
C LEU A 198 -6.00 -17.14 -5.24
N LEU A 199 -5.82 -15.94 -5.80
CA LEU A 199 -6.90 -15.12 -6.36
C LEU A 199 -6.78 -15.14 -7.89
N ASN A 200 -7.66 -15.91 -8.52
CA ASN A 200 -7.75 -16.02 -9.98
C ASN A 200 -8.68 -14.94 -10.53
N VAL A 201 -8.11 -13.96 -11.23
CA VAL A 201 -8.82 -12.83 -11.85
C VAL A 201 -8.96 -13.09 -13.35
N SER A 202 -9.65 -14.17 -13.70
CA SER A 202 -9.93 -14.58 -15.07
C SER A 202 -11.17 -15.46 -15.14
N ALA A 203 -11.95 -15.32 -16.22
CA ALA A 203 -13.03 -16.25 -16.53
C ALA A 203 -12.51 -17.59 -17.10
N ASP A 204 -11.40 -17.55 -17.84
CA ASP A 204 -10.98 -18.68 -18.69
C ASP A 204 -9.76 -19.46 -18.16
N CYS A 205 -9.16 -19.00 -17.05
CA CYS A 205 -8.02 -19.71 -16.46
C CYS A 205 -8.53 -20.78 -15.49
N PRO A 206 -8.15 -22.07 -15.65
CA PRO A 206 -8.47 -23.07 -14.66
C PRO A 206 -7.71 -22.83 -13.36
N ASN A 207 -8.32 -23.20 -12.23
CA ASN A 207 -7.61 -23.27 -10.96
C ASN A 207 -6.77 -24.55 -10.91
N HIS A 208 -5.61 -24.46 -10.28
CA HIS A 208 -4.73 -25.60 -10.07
C HIS A 208 -4.66 -25.92 -8.58
N PHE A 209 -4.68 -27.21 -8.21
CA PHE A 209 -4.48 -27.63 -6.83
C PHE A 209 -5.51 -27.05 -5.82
N GLU A 210 -6.79 -26.98 -6.18
CA GLU A 210 -7.87 -26.41 -5.33
C GLU A 210 -8.03 -27.09 -3.95
N GLY A 211 -7.48 -28.30 -3.76
CA GLY A 211 -7.42 -28.97 -2.45
C GLY A 211 -6.21 -28.63 -1.60
N ALA A 212 -5.19 -27.95 -2.16
CA ALA A 212 -3.95 -27.60 -1.47
C ALA A 212 -3.89 -26.12 -1.07
N TYR A 213 -4.61 -25.25 -1.78
CA TYR A 213 -4.61 -23.80 -1.52
C TYR A 213 -6.03 -23.28 -1.36
N GLN A 214 -6.19 -22.22 -0.57
CA GLN A 214 -7.45 -21.47 -0.54
C GLN A 214 -7.62 -20.71 -1.87
N TYR A 215 -8.76 -20.90 -2.54
CA TYR A 215 -9.03 -20.27 -3.83
C TYR A 215 -10.17 -19.27 -3.75
N LYS A 216 -10.04 -18.20 -4.53
CA LYS A 216 -11.15 -17.31 -4.90
C LYS A 216 -11.03 -16.95 -6.38
N CYS A 217 -12.16 -16.94 -7.07
CA CYS A 217 -12.25 -16.61 -8.49
C CYS A 217 -13.05 -15.32 -8.68
N ILE A 218 -12.52 -14.43 -9.51
CA ILE A 218 -13.17 -13.23 -10.01
C ILE A 218 -13.24 -13.38 -11.53
N PRO A 219 -14.40 -13.77 -12.10
CA PRO A 219 -14.53 -14.13 -13.50
C PRO A 219 -14.61 -12.87 -14.37
N VAL A 220 -13.45 -12.23 -14.60
CA VAL A 220 -13.33 -11.00 -15.38
C VAL A 220 -12.52 -11.26 -16.65
N GLU A 221 -13.05 -10.83 -17.78
CA GLU A 221 -12.34 -10.79 -19.06
C GLU A 221 -11.44 -9.56 -19.17
N ASP A 222 -10.40 -9.63 -20.01
CA ASP A 222 -9.48 -8.49 -20.22
C ASP A 222 -9.92 -7.63 -21.41
N ASN A 223 -11.11 -7.05 -21.30
CA ASN A 223 -11.69 -6.23 -22.37
C ASN A 223 -12.23 -4.90 -21.81
N HIS A 224 -12.51 -3.94 -22.70
CA HIS A 224 -12.90 -2.58 -22.30
C HIS A 224 -14.33 -2.48 -21.75
N LYS A 225 -15.17 -3.50 -21.94
CA LYS A 225 -16.56 -3.56 -21.49
C LYS A 225 -16.70 -4.08 -20.07
N GLU A 226 -15.67 -4.75 -19.55
CA GLU A 226 -15.72 -5.31 -18.20
C GLU A 226 -15.61 -4.25 -17.11
N ASP A 227 -16.46 -4.40 -16.09
CA ASP A 227 -16.37 -3.65 -14.85
C ASP A 227 -15.60 -4.48 -13.81
N ILE A 228 -14.29 -4.30 -13.77
CA ILE A 228 -13.43 -4.92 -12.75
C ILE A 228 -13.54 -4.19 -11.40
N SER A 229 -14.00 -2.93 -11.39
CA SER A 229 -14.06 -2.08 -10.20
C SER A 229 -15.04 -2.59 -9.16
N CYS A 230 -16.14 -3.21 -9.60
CA CYS A 230 -17.13 -3.82 -8.69
C CYS A 230 -16.52 -4.93 -7.81
N TRP A 231 -15.42 -5.54 -8.25
CA TRP A 231 -14.70 -6.60 -7.52
C TRP A 231 -13.60 -6.09 -6.61
N PHE A 232 -13.26 -4.80 -6.61
CA PHE A 232 -12.12 -4.29 -5.86
C PHE A 232 -12.23 -4.57 -4.36
N LEU A 233 -13.37 -4.26 -3.74
CA LEU A 233 -13.53 -4.46 -2.29
C LEU A 233 -13.47 -5.94 -1.91
N GLU A 234 -14.15 -6.79 -2.68
CA GLU A 234 -14.17 -8.23 -2.46
C GLU A 234 -12.78 -8.87 -2.63
N ALA A 235 -12.02 -8.46 -3.66
CA ALA A 235 -10.63 -8.88 -3.85
C ALA A 235 -9.74 -8.43 -2.69
N ILE A 236 -9.92 -7.19 -2.22
CA ILE A 236 -9.15 -6.61 -1.13
C ILE A 236 -9.41 -7.35 0.19
N GLU A 237 -10.67 -7.65 0.49
CA GLU A 237 -11.07 -8.40 1.68
C GLU A 237 -10.48 -9.82 1.67
N PHE A 238 -10.47 -10.48 0.51
CA PHE A 238 -9.81 -11.78 0.37
C PHE A 238 -8.31 -11.69 0.68
N ILE A 239 -7.61 -10.73 0.07
CA ILE A 239 -6.17 -10.52 0.32
C ILE A 239 -5.90 -10.22 1.80
N ASP A 240 -6.75 -9.42 2.45
CA ASP A 240 -6.61 -9.13 3.88
C ASP A 240 -6.85 -10.37 4.74
N SER A 241 -7.85 -11.20 4.42
CA SER A 241 -8.10 -12.44 5.18
C SER A 241 -6.88 -13.37 5.16
N VAL A 242 -6.21 -13.46 4.00
CA VAL A 242 -4.97 -14.25 3.87
C VAL A 242 -3.85 -13.61 4.70
N ARG A 243 -3.66 -12.29 4.61
CA ARG A 243 -2.67 -11.57 5.42
C ARG A 243 -2.90 -11.78 6.92
N ASP A 244 -4.14 -11.67 7.37
CA ASP A 244 -4.50 -11.72 8.80
C ASP A 244 -4.34 -13.15 9.35
N SER A 245 -4.42 -14.17 8.49
CA SER A 245 -4.03 -15.55 8.78
C SER A 245 -2.51 -15.82 8.70
N SER A 246 -1.69 -14.78 8.53
CA SER A 246 -0.23 -14.88 8.30
C SER A 246 0.16 -15.70 7.04
N GLY A 247 -0.77 -15.80 6.08
CA GLY A 247 -0.57 -16.48 4.80
C GLY A 247 0.02 -15.57 3.72
N ARG A 248 0.17 -16.13 2.52
CA ARG A 248 0.59 -15.38 1.31
C ARG A 248 -0.32 -15.72 0.15
N VAL A 249 -0.75 -14.69 -0.58
CA VAL A 249 -1.65 -14.81 -1.72
C VAL A 249 -0.93 -14.53 -3.02
N LEU A 250 -1.18 -15.37 -4.04
CA LEU A 250 -0.85 -15.07 -5.42
C LEU A 250 -2.11 -14.54 -6.14
N VAL A 251 -2.06 -13.28 -6.58
CA VAL A 251 -3.07 -12.72 -7.49
C VAL A 251 -2.59 -12.95 -8.92
N HIS A 252 -3.36 -13.70 -9.69
CA HIS A 252 -3.00 -14.03 -11.07
C HIS A 252 -4.18 -13.83 -12.03
N CYS A 253 -3.86 -13.70 -13.31
CA CYS A 253 -4.80 -13.79 -14.41
C CYS A 253 -4.13 -14.61 -15.53
N GLN A 254 -4.56 -14.49 -16.79
CA GLN A 254 -3.92 -15.23 -17.88
C GLN A 254 -2.42 -14.89 -18.02
N ALA A 255 -2.07 -13.63 -18.26
CA ALA A 255 -0.70 -13.19 -18.56
C ALA A 255 0.01 -12.46 -17.40
N GLY A 256 -0.72 -12.12 -16.34
CA GLY A 256 -0.17 -11.29 -15.26
C GLY A 256 0.22 -9.88 -15.70
N ILE A 257 -0.53 -9.30 -16.65
CA ILE A 257 -0.26 -7.99 -17.27
C ILE A 257 -1.31 -6.95 -16.86
N SER A 258 -2.59 -7.26 -17.06
CA SER A 258 -3.70 -6.31 -16.90
C SER A 258 -4.55 -6.62 -15.65
N ARG A 259 -5.52 -7.54 -15.73
CA ARG A 259 -6.48 -7.89 -14.65
C ARG A 259 -5.87 -8.05 -13.25
N SER A 260 -4.90 -8.95 -13.07
CA SER A 260 -4.29 -9.17 -11.76
C SER A 260 -3.45 -7.98 -11.29
N ALA A 261 -2.81 -7.26 -12.21
CA ALA A 261 -2.11 -6.02 -11.88
C ALA A 261 -3.10 -4.94 -11.40
N THR A 262 -4.25 -4.79 -12.06
CA THR A 262 -5.33 -3.87 -11.64
C THR A 262 -5.77 -4.14 -10.20
N ILE A 263 -6.00 -5.40 -9.83
CA ILE A 263 -6.35 -5.77 -8.45
C ILE A 263 -5.24 -5.40 -7.46
N CYS A 264 -3.98 -5.69 -7.79
CA CYS A 264 -2.83 -5.29 -6.95
C CYS A 264 -2.75 -3.77 -6.77
N LEU A 265 -3.00 -2.98 -7.83
CA LEU A 265 -3.02 -1.52 -7.75
C LEU A 265 -4.16 -1.01 -6.86
N ALA A 266 -5.37 -1.53 -7.05
CA ALA A 266 -6.52 -1.21 -6.19
C ALA A 266 -6.24 -1.53 -4.72
N TYR A 267 -5.61 -2.69 -4.44
CA TYR A 267 -5.20 -3.07 -3.10
C TYR A 267 -4.21 -2.08 -2.47
N LEU A 268 -3.16 -1.70 -3.21
CA LEU A 268 -2.17 -0.73 -2.76
C LEU A 268 -2.82 0.64 -2.46
N MET A 269 -3.68 1.13 -3.34
CA MET A 269 -4.39 2.40 -3.10
C MET A 269 -5.27 2.33 -1.85
N LYS A 270 -6.10 1.28 -1.71
CA LYS A 270 -7.02 1.15 -0.58
C LYS A 270 -6.30 0.98 0.75
N ARG A 271 -5.39 0.00 0.84
CA ARG A 271 -4.80 -0.42 2.11
C ARG A 271 -3.54 0.33 2.46
N LYS A 272 -2.79 0.82 1.47
CA LYS A 272 -1.54 1.54 1.69
C LYS A 272 -1.67 3.04 1.47
N ARG A 273 -2.88 3.51 1.09
CA ARG A 273 -3.24 4.92 0.92
C ARG A 273 -2.29 5.66 -0.05
N VAL A 274 -1.70 4.95 -0.99
CA VAL A 274 -0.86 5.55 -2.04
C VAL A 274 -1.72 5.96 -3.23
N ARG A 275 -1.24 6.92 -4.01
CA ARG A 275 -1.88 7.32 -5.26
C ARG A 275 -1.72 6.25 -6.35
N LEU A 276 -2.53 6.33 -7.40
CA LEU A 276 -2.48 5.38 -8.51
C LEU A 276 -1.13 5.40 -9.22
N ASP A 277 -0.57 6.58 -9.49
CA ASP A 277 0.74 6.74 -10.13
C ASP A 277 1.87 6.14 -9.30
N GLU A 278 1.84 6.37 -7.98
CA GLU A 278 2.78 5.76 -7.04
C GLU A 278 2.66 4.22 -7.01
N ALA A 279 1.43 3.70 -6.93
CA ALA A 279 1.16 2.27 -6.95
C ALA A 279 1.62 1.62 -8.27
N PHE A 280 1.34 2.28 -9.40
CA PHE A 280 1.70 1.81 -10.73
C PHE A 280 3.22 1.67 -10.88
N GLU A 281 3.96 2.72 -10.52
CA GLU A 281 5.42 2.68 -10.57
C GLU A 281 6.01 1.60 -9.68
N PHE A 282 5.44 1.38 -8.49
CA PHE A 282 5.91 0.36 -7.56
C PHE A 282 5.78 -1.06 -8.10
N VAL A 283 4.62 -1.38 -8.69
CA VAL A 283 4.37 -2.70 -9.28
C VAL A 283 5.18 -2.84 -10.58
N ARG A 284 5.28 -1.78 -11.41
CA ARG A 284 6.06 -1.78 -12.66
C ARG A 284 7.54 -2.05 -12.43
N ARG A 285 8.14 -1.51 -11.36
CA ARG A 285 9.55 -1.81 -11.00
C ARG A 285 9.79 -3.28 -10.65
N ARG A 286 8.75 -4.01 -10.24
CA ARG A 286 8.83 -5.45 -9.90
C ARG A 286 8.44 -6.35 -11.06
N ARG A 287 7.49 -5.91 -11.89
CA ARG A 287 7.07 -6.58 -13.13
C ARG A 287 6.85 -5.51 -14.20
N SER A 288 7.88 -5.28 -15.01
CA SER A 288 7.91 -4.20 -16.02
C SER A 288 6.84 -4.30 -17.10
N ILE A 289 6.31 -5.50 -17.32
CA ILE A 289 5.30 -5.78 -18.34
C ILE A 289 3.87 -5.40 -17.93
N ILE A 290 3.63 -4.95 -16.69
CA ILE A 290 2.25 -4.60 -16.31
C ILE A 290 1.71 -3.51 -17.23
N SER A 291 0.48 -3.71 -17.66
CA SER A 291 -0.22 -2.79 -18.54
C SER A 291 -1.72 -3.08 -18.40
N PRO A 292 -2.37 -2.58 -17.34
CA PRO A 292 -3.83 -2.55 -17.27
C PRO A 292 -4.41 -1.94 -18.53
N ASN A 293 -5.46 -2.55 -19.08
CA ASN A 293 -6.13 -1.96 -20.23
C ASN A 293 -6.69 -0.56 -19.88
N PHE A 294 -6.92 0.27 -20.89
CA PHE A 294 -7.34 1.67 -20.69
C PHE A 294 -8.64 1.83 -19.90
N SER A 295 -9.60 0.90 -20.06
CA SER A 295 -10.85 0.91 -19.29
C SER A 295 -10.58 0.66 -17.81
N PHE A 296 -9.75 -0.34 -17.49
CA PHE A 296 -9.34 -0.62 -16.12
C PHE A 296 -8.53 0.52 -15.51
N MET A 297 -7.70 1.20 -16.29
CA MET A 297 -6.99 2.40 -15.82
C MET A 297 -7.98 3.52 -15.46
N GLY A 298 -9.02 3.75 -16.28
CA GLY A 298 -10.10 4.68 -15.96
C GLY A 298 -10.86 4.32 -14.68
N GLN A 299 -11.16 3.03 -14.50
CA GLN A 299 -11.79 2.50 -13.29
C GLN A 299 -10.91 2.67 -12.05
N LEU A 300 -9.58 2.49 -12.16
CA LEU A 300 -8.64 2.75 -11.07
C LEU A 300 -8.59 4.24 -10.69
N LEU A 301 -8.63 5.16 -11.66
CA LEU A 301 -8.70 6.60 -11.42
C LEU A 301 -10.00 6.99 -10.71
N GLN A 302 -11.13 6.40 -11.12
CA GLN A 302 -12.41 6.61 -10.45
C GLN A 302 -12.37 6.09 -9.01
N PHE A 303 -11.78 4.91 -8.79
CA PHE A 303 -11.62 4.35 -7.46
C PHE A 303 -10.70 5.21 -6.58
N GLU A 304 -9.58 5.71 -7.11
CA GLU A 304 -8.73 6.67 -6.39
C GLU A 304 -9.53 7.90 -5.92
N SER A 305 -10.34 8.48 -6.81
CA SER A 305 -11.21 9.62 -6.48
C SER A 305 -12.19 9.29 -5.36
N GLN A 306 -12.82 8.12 -5.39
CA GLN A 306 -13.72 7.65 -4.33
C GLN A 306 -12.99 7.47 -2.99
N LEU A 307 -11.80 6.88 -2.98
CA LEU A 307 -11.01 6.70 -1.76
C LEU A 307 -10.60 8.04 -1.12
N LEU A 308 -10.34 9.05 -1.95
CA LEU A 308 -10.08 10.41 -1.51
C LEU A 308 -11.35 11.05 -0.92
N ALA A 309 -12.51 10.88 -1.54
CA ALA A 309 -13.78 11.46 -1.10
C ALA A 309 -14.33 10.84 0.20
N THR A 310 -14.41 9.50 0.29
CA THR A 310 -14.97 8.81 1.47
C THR A 310 -14.21 9.12 2.75
N SER A 311 -12.92 9.36 2.64
CA SER A 311 -12.11 9.68 3.82
C SER A 311 -12.29 11.10 4.33
N CYS A 312 -12.69 12.05 3.47
CA CYS A 312 -13.09 13.39 3.91
C CYS A 312 -14.42 13.36 4.70
N ALA A 313 -15.35 12.48 4.32
CA ALA A 313 -16.66 12.36 4.97
C ALA A 313 -16.57 11.68 6.36
N ALA A 314 -15.74 10.64 6.51
CA ALA A 314 -15.54 9.95 7.79
C ALA A 314 -14.91 10.88 8.86
N GLU A 315 -13.98 11.76 8.47
CA GLU A 315 -13.36 12.72 9.40
C GLU A 315 -14.30 13.89 9.77
N ALA A 316 -15.16 14.35 8.85
CA ALA A 316 -16.18 15.36 9.15
C ALA A 316 -17.21 14.86 10.19
N ALA A 317 -17.55 13.57 10.13
CA ALA A 317 -18.42 12.94 11.13
C ALA A 317 -17.71 12.73 12.48
N ALA A 318 -16.39 12.50 12.49
CA ALA A 318 -15.60 12.35 13.72
C ALA A 318 -15.32 13.68 14.45
N THR A 319 -15.29 14.81 13.72
CA THR A 319 -15.09 16.16 14.30
C THR A 319 -16.38 16.82 14.81
N SER A 320 -17.55 16.26 14.51
CA SER A 320 -18.83 16.70 15.07
C SER A 320 -19.24 15.84 16.29
N SER A 321 -18.56 16.01 17.42
CA SER A 321 -19.10 15.63 18.73
C SER A 321 -19.53 16.89 19.48
N PRO A 322 -20.77 17.00 19.98
CA PRO A 322 -21.25 18.21 20.64
C PRO A 322 -20.71 18.33 22.07
N LEU A 323 -20.14 19.50 22.41
CA LEU A 323 -19.68 19.89 23.74
C LEU A 323 -20.80 20.59 24.55
N LEU A 324 -21.19 19.97 25.68
CA LEU A 324 -21.80 20.43 26.96
C LEU A 324 -22.96 21.46 26.98
N GLY A 325 -23.98 21.42 27.86
CA GLY A 325 -24.23 20.81 29.18
C GLY A 325 -25.64 21.20 29.71
N PRO A 326 -25.94 21.32 31.03
CA PRO A 326 -26.58 20.25 31.83
C PRO A 326 -27.98 20.53 32.46
N LYS A 327 -28.59 19.45 32.98
CA LYS A 327 -29.70 19.27 33.97
C LYS A 327 -31.15 19.57 33.58
N SER A 328 -32.00 18.53 33.55
CA SER A 328 -32.96 18.21 34.63
C SER A 328 -33.75 16.92 34.35
N SER A 329 -34.22 16.32 35.44
CA SER A 329 -34.97 15.06 35.59
C SER A 329 -36.19 14.89 34.70
N THR A 330 -36.53 13.66 34.29
CA THR A 330 -37.70 12.86 34.77
C THR A 330 -37.72 11.47 34.09
N THR A 331 -38.15 10.47 34.86
CA THR A 331 -38.42 9.05 34.56
C THR A 331 -39.10 8.71 33.23
N ALA A 332 -38.65 7.65 32.55
CA ALA A 332 -39.50 6.54 32.05
C ALA A 332 -38.70 5.40 31.39
N THR A 333 -39.18 4.19 31.65
CA THR A 333 -38.79 2.85 31.18
C THR A 333 -39.04 2.65 29.67
N ALA A 334 -38.18 1.90 28.96
CA ALA A 334 -38.56 0.76 28.07
C ALA A 334 -37.48 0.38 27.02
N THR A 335 -37.16 -0.92 27.01
CA THR A 335 -36.87 -1.85 25.89
C THR A 335 -35.80 -1.52 24.84
N ALA A 336 -34.79 -2.39 24.81
CA ALA A 336 -33.78 -2.50 23.77
C ALA A 336 -34.34 -3.13 22.48
N VAL A 337 -34.03 -2.51 21.34
CA VAL A 337 -34.12 -3.11 20.00
C VAL A 337 -32.85 -2.73 19.23
N THR A 338 -32.06 -3.74 18.87
CA THR A 338 -30.97 -3.66 17.89
C THR A 338 -31.51 -3.40 16.48
N PRO A 339 -30.77 -2.65 15.64
CA PRO A 339 -30.84 -2.87 14.21
C PRO A 339 -29.46 -3.23 13.63
N THR A 340 -29.40 -4.47 13.13
CA THR A 340 -28.57 -4.89 11.99
C THR A 340 -28.81 -3.95 10.80
N SER A 341 -27.74 -3.56 10.12
CA SER A 341 -27.83 -2.86 8.82
C SER A 341 -26.86 -3.47 7.81
N PRO A 342 -27.36 -3.92 6.64
CA PRO A 342 -26.55 -4.13 5.44
C PRO A 342 -26.67 -2.87 4.56
N PHE A 343 -25.59 -2.13 4.36
CA PHE A 343 -25.58 -1.03 3.38
C PHE A 343 -24.92 -1.50 2.08
N ILE A 344 -25.75 -1.90 1.13
CA ILE A 344 -25.42 -1.90 -0.30
C ILE A 344 -25.82 -0.53 -0.84
N PHE A 345 -24.89 0.22 -1.42
CA PHE A 345 -25.21 1.41 -2.19
C PHE A 345 -24.77 1.23 -3.64
N ASN A 346 -25.76 1.17 -4.52
CA ASN A 346 -25.61 1.30 -5.96
C ASN A 346 -26.16 2.67 -6.35
N PHE A 347 -25.41 3.48 -7.12
CA PHE A 347 -25.93 4.72 -7.71
C PHE A 347 -25.52 4.84 -9.19
N PRO A 348 -26.38 5.47 -10.02
CA PRO A 348 -26.42 5.27 -11.47
C PRO A 348 -25.39 6.11 -12.21
N VAL A 349 -24.95 5.58 -13.35
CA VAL A 349 -24.11 6.25 -14.34
C VAL A 349 -24.92 7.31 -15.07
N SER A 350 -24.57 8.59 -14.91
CA SER A 350 -25.10 9.67 -15.75
C SER A 350 -24.26 9.79 -17.03
N VAL A 351 -24.90 9.47 -18.16
CA VAL A 351 -24.40 9.68 -19.51
C VAL A 351 -24.37 11.19 -19.80
N VAL A 352 -23.19 11.73 -20.14
CA VAL A 352 -23.08 13.13 -20.62
C VAL A 352 -23.15 13.11 -22.15
N ASN A 353 -24.19 13.76 -22.67
CA ASN A 353 -24.52 13.86 -24.08
C ASN A 353 -23.73 15.01 -24.74
N SER A 354 -23.26 14.79 -25.97
CA SER A 354 -22.57 15.77 -26.81
C SER A 354 -23.55 16.70 -27.53
N ALA A 355 -23.39 18.01 -27.37
CA ALA A 355 -23.75 19.14 -28.26
C ALA A 355 -23.49 20.40 -27.43
N TYR A 356 -22.78 21.45 -27.84
CA TYR A 356 -22.92 22.26 -29.03
C TYR A 356 -21.62 23.07 -29.22
N LEU A 357 -21.15 23.20 -30.47
CA LEU A 357 -20.67 24.47 -31.05
C LEU A 357 -20.41 24.25 -32.54
N HIS A 358 -21.37 24.71 -33.35
CA HIS A 358 -21.30 24.77 -34.81
C HIS A 358 -20.38 25.94 -35.25
N HIS A 359 -19.40 25.63 -36.10
CA HIS A 359 -19.11 26.21 -37.44
C HIS A 359 -19.59 27.66 -37.73
N SER A 360 -18.83 28.60 -38.32
CA SER A 360 -17.93 28.62 -39.50
C SER A 360 -17.54 30.10 -39.80
N PRO A 361 -16.84 30.54 -40.90
CA PRO A 361 -16.18 29.81 -42.01
C PRO A 361 -14.75 30.27 -42.40
N ILE A 362 -14.22 29.48 -43.34
CA ILE A 362 -13.10 29.59 -44.29
C ILE A 362 -12.78 30.99 -44.85
N THR A 363 -11.48 31.29 -45.02
CA THR A 363 -10.95 32.07 -46.15
C THR A 363 -9.57 31.53 -46.59
N THR A 364 -9.43 31.40 -47.91
CA THR A 364 -8.33 30.91 -48.75
C THR A 364 -7.27 32.02 -48.96
N SER A 365 -5.95 31.77 -48.98
CA SER A 365 -5.14 31.45 -50.19
C SER A 365 -3.65 31.78 -49.95
N PRO A 366 -2.71 31.31 -50.81
CA PRO A 366 -1.28 31.10 -50.50
C PRO A 366 -0.31 32.10 -51.15
N GLY A 367 0.99 32.03 -50.81
CA GLY A 367 2.05 32.71 -51.58
C GLY A 367 3.48 32.51 -51.07
N CYS A 368 4.29 31.85 -51.93
CA CYS A 368 5.75 31.77 -52.04
C CYS A 368 6.57 31.00 -50.99
#